data_AF-A0A7S1J8C9-F1
#
_entry.id   AF-A0A7S1J8C9-F1
#
_cell.length_a   1.000
_cell.length_b   1.000
_cell.length_c   1.000
_cell.angle_alpha   90.00
_cell.angle_beta   90.00
_cell.angle_gamma   90.00
#
_symmetry.space_group_name_H-M   'P 1'
#
loop_
_entity.id
_entity.type
_entity.pdbx_description
1 polymer ?
#
loop_
_entity_poly.entity_id
_entity_poly.type
_entity_poly.pdbx_seq_one_letter_code
_entity_poly.pdbx_strand_id
1 'polypeptide(L)'
;RSAVCSQEGVVALTDLLSEVLAHVEPCAKVCAILNEVVLADAAHTASLEPIVAFLMEAVETHRLAKEVLPMLHLTANACANTEVLAALRGAEAIQVVQAVLDENKSPGVPVAAAKALVALVADDPVAHSMMRKDGGFSILLDCIEVHINDRTVVGACTDLLAMLCANPENTEVFGNEGVVEILLNMVREHQADPGAVTGGLACLAALMHGQEIQ
;
A
#
# COMPACT_ATOMS: atom_id res chain seq x y z
N ARG A 1 -26.90 -0.74 -16.40
CA ARG A 1 -26.56 0.11 -17.56
C ARG A 1 -25.30 0.87 -17.16
N SER A 2 -24.11 0.37 -17.50
CA SER A 2 -22.88 1.14 -17.29
C SER A 2 -22.91 2.30 -18.27
N ALA A 3 -22.73 3.52 -17.76
CA ALA A 3 -22.50 4.68 -18.59
C ALA A 3 -21.06 4.57 -19.09
N VAL A 4 -20.90 4.39 -20.40
CA VAL A 4 -19.58 4.46 -21.04
C VAL A 4 -19.14 5.91 -20.97
N CYS A 5 -18.07 6.20 -20.23
CA CYS A 5 -17.46 7.53 -20.22
C CYS A 5 -16.70 7.69 -21.54
N SER A 6 -16.93 8.76 -22.30
CA SER A 6 -16.14 9.01 -23.50
C SER A 6 -14.73 9.46 -23.10
N GLN A 7 -13.73 9.22 -23.96
CA GLN A 7 -12.35 9.70 -23.75
C GLN A 7 -12.30 11.23 -23.50
N GLU A 8 -13.13 12.00 -24.20
CA GLU A 8 -13.30 13.44 -23.96
C GLU A 8 -13.86 13.75 -22.57
N GLY A 9 -14.74 12.90 -22.04
CA GLY A 9 -15.29 13.01 -20.69
C GLY A 9 -14.24 12.73 -19.61
N VAL A 10 -13.35 11.76 -19.83
CA VAL A 10 -12.25 11.44 -18.92
C VAL A 10 -11.20 12.56 -18.91
N VAL A 11 -10.85 13.10 -20.07
CA VAL A 11 -9.93 14.24 -20.18
C VAL A 11 -10.53 15.48 -19.51
N ALA A 12 -11.78 15.82 -19.81
CA ALA A 12 -12.47 16.95 -19.19
C ALA A 12 -12.62 16.77 -17.66
N LEU A 13 -12.85 15.53 -17.19
CA LEU A 13 -12.86 15.22 -15.76
C LEU A 13 -11.46 15.42 -15.15
N THR A 14 -10.41 14.98 -15.82
CA THR A 14 -9.02 15.14 -15.35
C THR A 14 -8.61 16.60 -15.29
N ASP A 15 -8.96 17.39 -16.32
CA ASP A 15 -8.72 18.84 -16.37
C ASP A 15 -9.51 19.55 -15.25
N LEU A 16 -10.78 19.19 -15.09
CA LEU A 16 -11.63 19.73 -14.03
C LEU A 16 -11.12 19.34 -12.64
N LEU A 17 -10.66 18.10 -12.44
CA LEU A 17 -10.10 17.63 -11.17
C LEU A 17 -8.80 18.38 -10.87
N SER A 18 -7.93 18.56 -11.86
CA SER A 18 -6.69 19.33 -11.73
C SER A 18 -6.97 20.79 -11.34
N GLU A 19 -7.97 21.42 -11.96
CA GLU A 19 -8.39 22.80 -11.64
C GLU A 19 -9.08 22.91 -10.28
N VAL A 20 -9.93 21.94 -9.93
CA VAL A 20 -10.64 21.91 -8.65
C VAL A 20 -9.68 21.68 -7.49
N LEU A 21 -8.66 20.84 -7.65
CA LEU A 21 -7.75 20.48 -6.55
C LEU A 21 -6.61 21.47 -6.31
N ALA A 22 -6.33 22.34 -7.28
CA ALA A 22 -5.58 23.57 -7.01
C ALA A 22 -6.27 24.43 -5.92
N HIS A 23 -7.56 24.19 -5.64
CA HIS A 23 -8.38 25.00 -4.75
C HIS A 23 -9.18 24.21 -3.70
N VAL A 24 -9.17 22.87 -3.73
CA VAL A 24 -10.00 22.01 -2.88
C VAL A 24 -9.19 20.80 -2.41
N GLU A 25 -9.25 20.47 -1.12
CA GLU A 25 -8.68 19.22 -0.59
C GLU A 25 -9.40 18.00 -1.20
N PRO A 26 -8.70 16.92 -1.60
CA PRO A 26 -9.34 15.72 -2.13
C PRO A 26 -10.24 15.07 -1.08
N CYS A 27 -11.52 15.43 -1.08
CA CYS A 27 -12.48 14.88 -0.14
C CYS A 27 -12.95 13.49 -0.60
N ALA A 28 -13.52 12.72 0.32
CA ALA A 28 -14.03 11.37 0.05
C ALA A 28 -14.95 11.27 -1.19
N LYS A 29 -15.63 12.36 -1.57
CA LYS A 29 -16.48 12.40 -2.78
C LYS A 29 -15.66 12.36 -4.07
N VAL A 30 -14.52 13.05 -4.11
CA VAL A 30 -13.61 13.03 -5.26
C VAL A 30 -13.04 11.62 -5.42
N CYS A 31 -12.60 11.00 -4.32
CA CYS A 31 -12.13 9.61 -4.34
C CYS A 31 -13.23 8.62 -4.77
N ALA A 32 -14.48 8.84 -4.38
CA ALA A 32 -15.59 7.98 -4.80
C ALA A 32 -15.86 8.10 -6.31
N ILE A 33 -15.84 9.30 -6.86
CA ILE A 33 -15.99 9.51 -8.32
C ILE A 33 -14.82 8.86 -9.07
N LEU A 34 -13.59 9.07 -8.59
CA LEU A 34 -12.41 8.42 -9.17
C LEU A 34 -12.50 6.90 -9.10
N ASN A 35 -12.98 6.33 -7.97
CA ASN A 35 -13.17 4.90 -7.84
C ASN A 35 -14.12 4.35 -8.91
N GLU A 36 -15.26 5.02 -9.13
CA GLU A 36 -16.19 4.62 -10.17
C GLU A 36 -15.57 4.72 -11.56
N VAL A 37 -14.80 5.77 -11.86
CA VAL A 37 -14.13 5.94 -13.16
C VAL A 37 -13.06 4.87 -13.39
N VAL A 38 -12.19 4.66 -12.39
CA VAL A 38 -11.09 3.68 -12.42
C VAL A 38 -11.62 2.24 -12.56
N LEU A 39 -12.76 1.93 -11.93
CA LEU A 39 -13.39 0.61 -12.01
C LEU A 39 -14.30 0.44 -13.24
N ALA A 40 -14.88 1.52 -13.78
CA ALA A 40 -15.80 1.44 -14.92
C ALA A 40 -15.09 1.42 -16.29
N ASP A 41 -13.86 1.94 -16.39
CA ASP A 41 -13.22 2.20 -17.69
C ASP A 41 -12.11 1.21 -18.11
N ALA A 42 -12.10 0.00 -17.53
CA ALA A 42 -11.12 -1.06 -17.82
C ALA A 42 -11.13 -1.63 -19.27
N ALA A 43 -11.84 -0.98 -20.20
CA ALA A 43 -12.04 -1.51 -21.55
C ALA A 43 -11.92 -0.47 -22.68
N HIS A 44 -11.78 0.84 -22.42
CA HIS A 44 -11.85 1.85 -23.48
C HIS A 44 -10.78 2.95 -23.37
N THR A 45 -9.68 2.78 -24.14
CA THR A 45 -8.90 3.79 -24.90
C THR A 45 -8.43 5.13 -24.29
N ALA A 46 -8.81 5.51 -23.07
CA ALA A 46 -8.26 6.68 -22.38
C ALA A 46 -6.99 6.27 -21.62
N SER A 47 -5.92 7.09 -21.71
CA SER A 47 -4.73 6.87 -20.88
C SER A 47 -5.12 7.07 -19.42
N LEU A 48 -4.94 6.04 -18.58
CA LEU A 48 -5.14 6.09 -17.14
C LEU A 48 -3.99 6.84 -16.43
N GLU A 49 -2.89 7.11 -17.13
CA GLU A 49 -1.69 7.73 -16.57
C GLU A 49 -1.97 9.09 -15.91
N PRO A 50 -2.76 10.02 -16.49
CA PRO A 50 -3.03 11.30 -15.86
C PRO A 50 -3.79 11.16 -14.55
N ILE A 51 -4.75 10.23 -14.48
CA ILE A 51 -5.55 9.98 -13.27
C ILE A 51 -4.68 9.37 -12.17
N VAL A 52 -3.81 8.43 -12.53
CA VAL A 52 -2.91 7.76 -11.60
C VAL A 52 -1.84 8.73 -11.10
N ALA A 53 -1.20 9.49 -11.99
CA ALA A 53 -0.24 10.53 -11.62
C ALA A 53 -0.87 11.55 -10.68
N PHE A 54 -2.08 12.01 -11.02
CA PHE A 54 -2.88 12.90 -10.21
C PHE A 54 -3.16 12.30 -8.80
N LEU A 55 -3.57 11.02 -8.72
CA LEU A 55 -3.81 10.35 -7.45
C LEU A 55 -2.54 10.27 -6.60
N MET A 56 -1.39 9.92 -7.18
CA MET A 56 -0.13 9.81 -6.45
C MET A 56 0.38 11.17 -5.97
N GLU A 57 0.25 12.23 -6.78
CA GLU A 57 0.56 13.60 -6.36
C GLU A 57 -0.33 14.04 -5.19
N ALA A 58 -1.62 13.70 -5.22
CA ALA A 58 -2.54 14.01 -4.14
C ALA A 58 -2.20 13.26 -2.84
N VAL A 59 -1.85 11.96 -2.94
CA VAL A 59 -1.40 11.15 -1.78
C VAL A 59 -0.13 11.75 -1.19
N GLU A 60 0.84 12.10 -2.03
CA GLU A 60 2.12 12.67 -1.62
C GLU A 60 1.94 14.04 -0.94
N THR A 61 1.15 14.93 -1.56
CA THR A 61 0.87 16.26 -1.02
C THR A 61 0.20 16.20 0.35
N HIS A 62 -0.69 15.22 0.56
CA HIS A 62 -1.44 15.07 1.80
C HIS A 62 -0.86 13.99 2.71
N ARG A 63 0.38 13.54 2.48
CA ARG A 63 0.94 12.33 3.13
C ARG A 63 0.91 12.38 4.66
N LEU A 64 1.01 13.56 5.26
CA LEU A 64 0.96 13.79 6.72
C LEU A 64 -0.45 14.06 7.27
N ALA A 65 -1.43 14.26 6.40
CA ALA A 65 -2.79 14.64 6.76
C ALA A 65 -3.68 13.39 6.90
N LYS A 66 -4.75 13.46 7.69
CA LYS A 66 -5.71 12.33 7.81
C LYS A 66 -6.55 12.16 6.54
N GLU A 67 -6.62 13.21 5.74
CA GLU A 67 -7.34 13.31 4.47
C GLU A 67 -6.74 12.36 3.40
N VAL A 68 -5.52 11.86 3.60
CA VAL A 68 -4.89 10.81 2.77
C VAL A 68 -5.64 9.48 2.83
N LEU A 69 -6.40 9.22 3.89
CA LEU A 69 -7.08 7.94 4.14
C LEU A 69 -7.99 7.47 2.98
N PRO A 70 -8.96 8.27 2.47
CA PRO A 70 -9.76 7.88 1.31
C PRO A 70 -8.93 7.65 0.03
N MET A 71 -7.80 8.34 -0.13
CA MET A 71 -6.92 8.16 -1.28
C MET A 71 -6.20 6.81 -1.20
N LEU A 72 -5.71 6.42 -0.02
CA LEU A 72 -5.11 5.09 0.19
C LEU A 72 -6.10 3.96 -0.06
N HIS A 73 -7.36 4.11 0.39
CA HIS A 73 -8.41 3.13 0.10
C HIS A 73 -8.69 3.04 -1.41
N LEU A 74 -8.73 4.18 -2.11
CA LEU A 74 -8.86 4.21 -3.55
C LEU A 74 -7.67 3.50 -4.22
N THR A 75 -6.44 3.76 -3.81
CA THR A 75 -5.24 3.09 -4.31
C THR A 75 -5.34 1.57 -4.16
N ALA A 76 -5.71 1.08 -2.98
CA ALA A 76 -5.87 -0.35 -2.73
C ALA A 76 -6.97 -0.98 -3.63
N ASN A 77 -8.11 -0.30 -3.78
CA ASN A 77 -9.21 -0.79 -4.62
C ASN A 77 -8.86 -0.77 -6.12
N ALA A 78 -8.15 0.26 -6.55
CA ALA A 78 -7.72 0.47 -7.93
C ALA A 78 -6.79 -0.66 -8.42
N CYS A 79 -6.01 -1.26 -7.51
CA CYS A 79 -5.13 -2.39 -7.81
C CYS A 79 -5.87 -3.65 -8.28
N ALA A 80 -7.19 -3.76 -8.08
CA ALA A 80 -8.00 -4.85 -8.62
C ALA A 80 -8.06 -4.84 -10.16
N ASN A 81 -7.75 -3.71 -10.79
CA ASN A 81 -7.59 -3.57 -12.22
C ASN A 81 -6.10 -3.66 -12.58
N THR A 82 -5.73 -4.62 -13.43
CA THR A 82 -4.33 -4.88 -13.81
C THR A 82 -3.67 -3.74 -14.58
N GLU A 83 -4.42 -3.00 -15.41
CA GLU A 83 -3.89 -1.85 -16.14
C GLU A 83 -3.60 -0.68 -15.20
N VAL A 84 -4.51 -0.45 -14.24
CA VAL A 84 -4.34 0.59 -13.23
C VAL A 84 -3.22 0.22 -12.27
N LEU A 85 -3.10 -1.05 -11.87
CA LEU A 85 -2.00 -1.54 -11.06
C LEU A 85 -0.64 -1.32 -11.75
N ALA A 86 -0.54 -1.61 -13.04
CA ALA A 86 0.68 -1.36 -13.81
C ALA A 86 1.01 0.13 -13.86
N ALA A 87 0.01 0.98 -14.09
CA ALA A 87 0.18 2.44 -14.08
C ALA A 87 0.60 2.95 -12.69
N LEU A 88 0.00 2.46 -11.61
CA LEU A 88 0.35 2.81 -10.22
C LEU A 88 1.80 2.45 -9.91
N ARG A 89 2.23 1.23 -10.28
CA ARG A 89 3.63 0.81 -10.14
C ARG A 89 4.59 1.69 -10.94
N GLY A 90 4.20 2.06 -12.17
CA GLY A 90 4.97 2.98 -13.01
C GLY A 90 5.05 4.41 -12.48
N ALA A 91 4.10 4.82 -11.64
CA ALA A 91 4.01 6.13 -11.02
C ALA A 91 4.60 6.18 -9.59
N GLU A 92 5.50 5.25 -9.24
CA GLU A 92 6.18 5.20 -7.94
C GLU A 92 5.23 5.11 -6.73
N ALA A 93 4.04 4.51 -6.93
CA ALA A 93 3.03 4.40 -5.87
C ALA A 93 3.54 3.64 -4.64
N ILE A 94 4.46 2.68 -4.82
CA ILE A 94 5.05 1.93 -3.71
C ILE A 94 5.80 2.87 -2.78
N GLN A 95 6.68 3.72 -3.32
CA GLN A 95 7.47 4.68 -2.56
C GLN A 95 6.61 5.74 -1.88
N VAL A 96 5.63 6.28 -2.60
CA VAL A 96 4.69 7.27 -2.06
C VAL A 96 3.92 6.69 -0.88
N VAL A 97 3.37 5.47 -1.01
CA VAL A 97 2.61 4.83 0.07
C VAL A 97 3.52 4.39 1.23
N GLN A 98 4.78 3.99 0.96
CA GLN A 98 5.77 3.73 2.00
C GLN A 98 6.06 4.98 2.83
N ALA A 99 6.24 6.14 2.20
CA ALA A 99 6.45 7.41 2.89
C ALA A 99 5.25 7.76 3.78
N VAL A 100 4.01 7.52 3.31
CA VAL A 100 2.81 7.69 4.15
C VAL A 100 2.82 6.77 5.36
N LEU A 101 3.20 5.49 5.20
CA LEU A 101 3.28 4.52 6.30
C LEU A 101 4.34 4.92 7.34
N ASP A 102 5.49 5.43 6.88
CA ASP A 102 6.58 5.88 7.72
C ASP A 102 6.22 7.14 8.51
N GLU A 103 5.68 8.16 7.83
CA GLU A 103 5.55 9.49 8.42
C GLU A 103 4.19 9.73 9.10
N ASN A 104 3.12 9.04 8.69
CA ASN A 104 1.77 9.35 9.16
C ASN A 104 1.24 8.36 10.20
N LYS A 105 1.17 8.83 11.44
CA LYS A 105 0.69 8.05 12.60
C LYS A 105 -0.80 8.28 12.92
N SER A 106 -1.53 8.97 12.04
CA SER A 106 -2.96 9.23 12.24
C SER A 106 -3.76 7.93 12.28
N PRO A 107 -4.80 7.83 13.13
CA PRO A 107 -5.60 6.60 13.24
C PRO A 107 -6.13 6.13 11.89
N GLY A 108 -5.93 4.85 11.58
CA GLY A 108 -6.38 4.20 10.35
C GLY A 108 -5.50 4.43 9.12
N VAL A 109 -4.65 5.47 9.10
CA VAL A 109 -3.74 5.72 7.96
C VAL A 109 -2.71 4.60 7.81
N PRO A 110 -1.99 4.14 8.85
CA PRO A 110 -1.08 3.01 8.73
C PRO A 110 -1.76 1.72 8.22
N VAL A 111 -2.99 1.45 8.67
CA VAL A 111 -3.79 0.30 8.22
C VAL A 111 -4.09 0.40 6.72
N ALA A 112 -4.54 1.57 6.26
CA ALA A 112 -4.86 1.79 4.85
C ALA A 112 -3.61 1.77 3.96
N ALA A 113 -2.51 2.33 4.43
CA ALA A 113 -1.22 2.32 3.72
C ALA A 113 -0.69 0.89 3.59
N ALA A 114 -0.69 0.10 4.67
CA ALA A 114 -0.30 -1.31 4.63
C ALA A 114 -1.15 -2.13 3.64
N LYS A 115 -2.47 -1.92 3.63
CA LYS A 115 -3.38 -2.58 2.67
C LYS A 115 -3.14 -2.15 1.23
N ALA A 116 -2.87 -0.88 0.98
CA ALA A 116 -2.51 -0.39 -0.35
C ALA A 116 -1.18 -1.00 -0.81
N LEU A 117 -0.18 -1.09 0.06
CA LEU A 117 1.08 -1.77 -0.23
C LEU A 117 0.89 -3.24 -0.56
N VAL A 118 0.09 -3.98 0.22
CA VAL A 118 -0.29 -5.37 -0.08
C VAL A 118 -0.80 -5.49 -1.52
N ALA A 119 -1.73 -4.63 -1.92
CA ALA A 119 -2.31 -4.66 -3.24
C ALA A 119 -1.31 -4.26 -4.35
N LEU A 120 -0.45 -3.29 -4.06
CA LEU A 120 0.58 -2.82 -5.00
C LEU A 120 1.70 -3.83 -5.21
N VAL A 121 2.06 -4.63 -4.21
CA VAL A 121 3.21 -5.55 -4.30
C VAL A 121 2.83 -6.98 -4.64
N ALA A 122 1.54 -7.33 -4.47
CA ALA A 122 1.05 -8.69 -4.72
C ALA A 122 1.50 -9.24 -6.08
N ASP A 123 2.02 -10.47 -6.03
CA ASP A 123 2.42 -11.29 -7.18
C ASP A 123 3.41 -10.63 -8.14
N ASP A 124 4.24 -9.69 -7.67
CA ASP A 124 5.20 -8.97 -8.51
C ASP A 124 6.63 -8.94 -7.92
N PRO A 125 7.57 -9.69 -8.50
CA PRO A 125 8.96 -9.72 -8.03
C PRO A 125 9.67 -8.37 -8.09
N VAL A 126 9.30 -7.49 -9.04
CA VAL A 126 9.91 -6.16 -9.17
C VAL A 126 9.44 -5.26 -8.02
N ALA A 127 8.15 -5.28 -7.71
CA ALA A 127 7.57 -4.57 -6.57
C ALA A 127 8.15 -5.07 -5.24
N HIS A 128 8.34 -6.39 -5.09
CA HIS A 128 9.06 -6.94 -3.93
C HIS A 128 10.50 -6.42 -3.86
N SER A 129 11.20 -6.34 -5.00
CA SER A 129 12.56 -5.79 -5.07
C SER A 129 12.60 -4.30 -4.69
N MET A 130 11.59 -3.52 -5.07
CA MET A 130 11.44 -2.11 -4.68
C MET A 130 11.24 -1.98 -3.17
N MET A 131 10.35 -2.79 -2.58
CA MET A 131 10.16 -2.84 -1.13
C MET A 131 11.47 -3.08 -0.36
N ARG A 132 12.35 -3.95 -0.88
CA ARG A 132 13.69 -4.21 -0.31
C ARG A 132 14.62 -3.01 -0.43
N LYS A 133 14.73 -2.45 -1.63
CA LYS A 133 15.72 -1.39 -1.93
C LYS A 133 15.42 -0.06 -1.24
N ASP A 134 14.13 0.22 -1.06
CA ASP A 134 13.68 1.52 -0.58
C ASP A 134 13.44 1.53 0.95
N GLY A 135 13.96 0.53 1.67
CA GLY A 135 13.84 0.44 3.13
C GLY A 135 12.44 0.09 3.63
N GLY A 136 11.57 -0.41 2.74
CA GLY A 136 10.18 -0.74 3.06
C GLY A 136 10.01 -1.76 4.18
N PHE A 137 10.99 -2.64 4.36
CA PHE A 137 10.98 -3.65 5.42
C PHE A 137 11.20 -3.00 6.78
N SER A 138 12.22 -2.15 6.91
CA SER A 138 12.45 -1.35 8.13
C SER A 138 11.23 -0.50 8.48
N ILE A 139 10.65 0.21 7.51
CA ILE A 139 9.44 1.03 7.72
C ILE A 139 8.28 0.19 8.27
N LEU A 140 8.10 -1.03 7.75
CA LEU A 140 7.04 -1.93 8.19
C LEU A 140 7.24 -2.41 9.64
N LEU A 141 8.48 -2.74 9.99
CA LEU A 141 8.86 -3.18 11.34
C LEU A 141 8.75 -2.03 12.35
N ASP A 142 9.23 -0.85 11.99
CA ASP A 142 9.12 0.36 12.79
C ASP A 142 7.64 0.71 13.02
N CYS A 143 6.79 0.54 12.01
CA CYS A 143 5.35 0.72 12.15
C CYS A 143 4.74 -0.26 13.15
N ILE A 144 5.13 -1.55 13.10
CA ILE A 144 4.70 -2.57 14.07
C ILE A 144 5.16 -2.19 15.49
N GLU A 145 6.40 -1.75 15.65
CA GLU A 145 6.95 -1.40 16.96
C GLU A 145 6.28 -0.15 17.57
N VAL A 146 6.12 0.90 16.77
CA VAL A 146 5.43 2.14 17.19
C VAL A 146 3.97 1.87 17.55
N HIS A 147 3.30 1.00 16.80
CA HIS A 147 1.89 0.67 16.98
C HIS A 147 1.68 -0.68 17.67
N ILE A 148 2.63 -1.14 18.48
CA ILE A 148 2.59 -2.47 19.10
C ILE A 148 1.35 -2.70 19.97
N ASN A 149 0.64 -1.66 20.41
CA ASN A 149 -0.60 -1.80 21.19
C ASN A 149 -1.88 -1.73 20.32
N ASP A 150 -1.76 -1.41 19.03
CA ASP A 150 -2.86 -1.33 18.09
C ASP A 150 -2.93 -2.60 17.24
N ARG A 151 -3.86 -3.50 17.61
CA ARG A 151 -4.09 -4.77 16.91
C ARG A 151 -4.43 -4.59 15.44
N THR A 152 -5.10 -3.50 15.08
CA THR A 152 -5.52 -3.28 13.70
C THR A 152 -4.34 -2.90 12.81
N VAL A 153 -3.42 -2.08 13.33
CA VAL A 153 -2.17 -1.74 12.64
C VAL A 153 -1.26 -2.95 12.57
N VAL A 154 -1.03 -3.62 13.70
CA VAL A 154 -0.17 -4.81 13.76
C VAL A 154 -0.68 -5.90 12.83
N GLY A 155 -1.98 -6.18 12.80
CA GLY A 155 -2.56 -7.15 11.89
C GLY A 155 -2.29 -6.80 10.42
N ALA A 156 -2.60 -5.57 10.00
CA ALA A 156 -2.41 -5.14 8.61
C ALA A 156 -0.92 -5.15 8.19
N CYS A 157 -0.02 -4.72 9.07
CA CYS A 157 1.42 -4.75 8.81
C CYS A 157 1.96 -6.18 8.78
N THR A 158 1.45 -7.06 9.63
CA THR A 158 1.86 -8.47 9.68
C THR A 158 1.39 -9.23 8.45
N ASP A 159 0.21 -8.93 7.90
CA ASP A 159 -0.28 -9.52 6.64
C ASP A 159 0.66 -9.17 5.48
N LEU A 160 1.07 -7.91 5.38
CA LEU A 160 2.07 -7.47 4.40
C LEU A 160 3.41 -8.17 4.61
N LEU A 161 3.87 -8.26 5.85
CA LEU A 161 5.14 -8.91 6.18
C LEU A 161 5.12 -10.39 5.82
N ALA A 162 4.07 -11.13 6.19
CA ALA A 162 3.92 -12.55 5.87
C ALA A 162 3.92 -12.80 4.35
N MET A 163 3.25 -11.95 3.58
CA MET A 163 3.28 -12.00 2.11
C MET A 163 4.71 -11.79 1.58
N LEU A 164 5.43 -10.82 2.11
CA LEU A 164 6.81 -10.55 1.69
C LEU A 164 7.75 -11.69 2.10
N CYS A 165 7.63 -12.25 3.30
CA CYS A 165 8.47 -13.37 3.76
C CYS A 165 8.19 -14.67 2.99
N ALA A 166 7.00 -14.83 2.38
CA ALA A 166 6.71 -15.97 1.52
C ALA A 166 7.53 -15.99 0.21
N ASN A 167 8.17 -14.86 -0.16
CA ASN A 167 9.11 -14.80 -1.27
C ASN A 167 10.54 -15.13 -0.77
N PRO A 168 11.18 -16.21 -1.26
CA PRO A 168 12.52 -16.61 -0.83
C PRO A 168 13.60 -15.56 -1.05
N GLU A 169 13.46 -14.67 -2.03
CA GLU A 169 14.43 -13.59 -2.24
C GLU A 169 14.42 -12.54 -1.12
N ASN A 170 13.33 -12.46 -0.35
CA ASN A 170 13.19 -11.51 0.75
C ASN A 170 13.80 -12.04 2.06
N THR A 171 13.91 -13.37 2.23
CA THR A 171 14.32 -13.98 3.51
C THR A 171 15.77 -13.68 3.89
N GLU A 172 16.66 -13.46 2.91
CA GLU A 172 18.05 -13.10 3.16
C GLU A 172 18.18 -11.68 3.76
N VAL A 173 17.37 -10.73 3.27
CA VAL A 173 17.39 -9.33 3.72
C VAL A 173 16.89 -9.21 5.15
N PHE A 174 15.77 -9.88 5.45
CA PHE A 174 15.20 -9.87 6.80
C PHE A 174 16.12 -10.48 7.87
N GLY A 175 17.02 -11.40 7.49
CA GLY A 175 18.01 -11.96 8.42
C GLY A 175 18.99 -10.92 8.98
N ASN A 176 19.21 -9.82 8.26
CA ASN A 176 20.20 -8.80 8.62
C ASN A 176 19.60 -7.59 9.37
N GLU A 177 18.28 -7.47 9.47
CA GLU A 177 17.58 -6.27 9.95
C GLU A 177 17.06 -6.37 11.41
N GLY A 178 17.46 -7.38 12.19
CA GLY A 178 16.95 -7.52 13.57
C GLY A 178 15.46 -7.91 13.67
N VAL A 179 14.87 -8.28 12.53
CA VAL A 179 13.45 -8.64 12.35
C VAL A 179 12.97 -9.70 13.34
N VAL A 180 13.84 -10.66 13.68
CA VAL A 180 13.52 -11.75 14.60
C VAL A 180 13.11 -11.22 15.97
N GLU A 181 13.80 -10.22 16.51
CA GLU A 181 13.49 -9.69 17.84
C GLU A 181 12.16 -8.94 17.84
N ILE A 182 11.91 -8.11 16.83
CA ILE A 182 10.66 -7.37 16.65
C ILE A 182 9.48 -8.34 16.50
N LEU A 183 9.62 -9.36 15.66
CA LEU A 183 8.59 -10.40 15.47
C LEU A 183 8.30 -11.16 16.76
N LEU A 184 9.33 -11.56 17.50
CA LEU A 184 9.14 -12.24 18.79
C LEU A 184 8.47 -11.34 19.82
N ASN A 185 8.81 -10.05 19.86
CA ASN A 185 8.17 -9.10 20.74
C ASN A 185 6.68 -8.91 20.38
N MET A 186 6.38 -8.74 19.09
CA MET A 186 5.02 -8.64 18.57
C MET A 186 4.17 -9.88 18.88
N VAL A 187 4.70 -11.09 18.70
CA VAL A 187 3.99 -12.33 19.06
C VAL A 187 3.74 -12.42 20.57
N ARG A 188 4.65 -11.92 21.42
CA ARG A 188 4.48 -11.90 22.88
C ARG A 188 3.42 -10.91 23.35
N GLU A 189 3.35 -9.73 22.75
CA GLU A 189 2.36 -8.71 23.09
C GLU A 189 0.96 -9.06 22.56
N HIS A 190 0.89 -9.79 21.44
CA HIS A 190 -0.38 -10.16 20.78
C HIS A 190 -0.73 -11.65 20.87
N GLN A 191 -0.37 -12.33 21.96
CA GLN A 191 -0.64 -13.77 22.14
C GLN A 191 -2.13 -14.17 21.97
N ALA A 192 -3.04 -13.23 22.21
CA ALA A 192 -4.48 -13.43 22.08
C ALA A 192 -5.03 -13.10 20.68
N ASP A 193 -4.20 -12.63 19.74
CA ASP A 193 -4.55 -12.34 18.36
C ASP A 193 -3.99 -13.43 17.42
N PRO A 194 -4.84 -14.36 16.95
CA PRO A 194 -4.41 -15.42 16.06
C PRO A 194 -3.76 -14.92 14.77
N GLY A 195 -4.16 -13.75 14.26
CA GLY A 195 -3.61 -13.19 13.03
C GLY A 195 -2.17 -12.75 13.22
N ALA A 196 -1.92 -11.93 14.25
CA ALA A 196 -0.58 -11.48 14.60
C ALA A 196 0.37 -12.65 14.92
N VAL A 197 -0.11 -13.63 15.71
CA VAL A 197 0.69 -14.83 16.06
C VAL A 197 0.99 -15.65 14.81
N THR A 198 -0.02 -15.93 13.98
CA THR A 198 0.15 -16.77 12.80
C THR A 198 1.08 -16.12 11.79
N GLY A 199 0.87 -14.84 11.49
CA GLY A 199 1.70 -14.10 10.54
C GLY A 199 3.14 -13.89 11.05
N GLY A 200 3.31 -13.58 12.34
CA GLY A 200 4.63 -13.46 12.96
C GLY A 200 5.41 -14.77 12.95
N LEU A 201 4.77 -15.89 13.34
CA LEU A 201 5.40 -17.21 13.29
C LEU A 201 5.65 -17.69 11.86
N ALA A 202 4.76 -17.39 10.91
CA ALA A 202 4.96 -17.73 9.50
C ALA A 202 6.18 -17.00 8.93
N CYS A 203 6.35 -15.70 9.22
CA CYS A 203 7.56 -15.01 8.79
C CYS A 203 8.80 -15.58 9.49
N LEU A 204 8.78 -15.81 10.81
CA LEU A 204 9.92 -16.44 11.51
C LEU A 204 10.31 -17.80 10.91
N ALA A 205 9.33 -18.66 10.58
CA ALA A 205 9.57 -19.93 9.93
C ALA A 205 10.20 -19.76 8.52
N ALA A 206 9.73 -18.79 7.75
CA ALA A 206 10.31 -18.46 6.45
C ALA A 206 11.76 -17.99 6.57
N LEU A 207 12.07 -17.17 7.58
CA LEU A 207 13.44 -16.73 7.86
C LEU A 207 14.35 -17.91 8.24
N MET A 208 13.87 -18.85 9.06
CA MET A 208 14.66 -20.02 9.45
C MET A 208 14.99 -20.93 8.26
N HIS A 209 14.03 -21.21 7.37
CA HIS A 209 14.28 -22.04 6.19
C HIS A 209 15.12 -21.33 5.12
N GLY A 210 15.01 -20.00 5.01
CA GLY A 210 15.82 -19.21 4.09
C GLY A 210 17.32 -19.16 4.45
N GLN A 211 17.69 -19.51 5.70
CA GLN A 211 19.06 -19.49 6.19
C GLN A 211 19.81 -20.82 5.97
N GLU A 212 19.13 -21.91 5.56
CA GLU A 212 19.74 -23.23 5.37
C GLU A 212 20.42 -23.43 4.00
N ILE A 213 20.48 -22.41 3.14
CA ILE A 213 21.17 -22.46 1.85
C ILE A 213 22.43 -21.59 1.90
N GLN A 214 23.45 -22.01 2.66
CA GLN A 214 24.84 -21.59 2.47
C GLN A 214 25.81 -22.75 2.69
#